data_AF-A0A7J4IHH5-F1
#
_entry.id   AF-A0A7J4IHH5-F1
#
_cell.length_a   1.000
_cell.length_b   1.000
_cell.length_c   1.000
_cell.angle_alpha   90.00
_cell.angle_beta   90.00
_cell.angle_gamma   90.00
#
_symmetry.space_group_name_H-M   'P 1'
#
loop_
_entity.id
_entity.type
_entity.pdbx_description
1 polymer ?
#
loop_
_entity_poly.entity_id
_entity_poly.type
_entity_poly.pdbx_seq_one_letter_code
_entity_poly.pdbx_strand_id
1 'polypeptide(L)'
;MKPHNKSILDAFDDYNRSKGLSHYTIKIQGYLIRLFDKMVNKPFQDITRTVIEHFLEQVNTRYKKSSDEQMKMVLKKFFKWLSEKQLQTEIEKIQQELRKKGKSQLDIEKKIWELSNQRPKYPYNVSWIKCKFEKSHITEKDILSPEEVQKIISKYHDFRICYL
;
A
#
# COMPACT_ATOMS: atom_id res chain seq x y z
N MET A 1 -8.12 18.19 4.28
CA MET A 1 -8.58 16.85 3.89
C MET A 1 -10.02 16.68 4.34
N LYS A 2 -10.88 16.21 3.44
CA LYS A 2 -12.29 15.93 3.75
C LYS A 2 -12.40 14.80 4.79
N PRO A 3 -13.41 14.78 5.70
CA PRO A 3 -13.52 13.76 6.75
C PRO A 3 -13.49 12.32 6.21
N HIS A 4 -14.16 12.09 5.08
CA HIS A 4 -14.17 10.79 4.40
C HIS A 4 -12.78 10.34 3.94
N ASN A 5 -12.03 11.20 3.26
CA ASN A 5 -10.66 10.91 2.82
C ASN A 5 -9.71 10.70 4.01
N LYS A 6 -9.95 11.42 5.12
CA LYS A 6 -9.19 11.21 6.37
C LYS A 6 -9.37 9.79 6.90
N SER A 7 -10.61 9.32 7.04
CA SER A 7 -10.89 7.96 7.50
C SER A 7 -10.28 6.87 6.61
N ILE A 8 -10.29 7.08 5.28
CA ILE A 8 -9.61 6.17 4.33
C ILE A 8 -8.10 6.16 4.59
N LEU A 9 -7.48 7.32 4.80
CA LEU A 9 -6.05 7.41 5.05
C LEU A 9 -5.67 6.77 6.39
N ASP A 10 -6.44 7.00 7.44
CA ASP A 10 -6.20 6.40 8.75
C ASP A 10 -6.25 4.86 8.64
N ALA A 11 -7.22 4.32 7.91
CA ALA A 11 -7.30 2.89 7.65
C ALA A 11 -6.16 2.35 6.75
N PHE A 12 -5.60 3.19 5.87
CA PHE A 12 -4.41 2.83 5.08
C PHE A 12 -3.17 2.78 5.97
N ASP A 13 -3.02 3.71 6.90
CA ASP A 13 -1.94 3.70 7.88
C ASP A 13 -2.01 2.45 8.76
N ASP A 14 -3.20 2.05 9.23
CA ASP A 14 -3.40 0.81 9.98
C ASP A 14 -3.06 -0.44 9.16
N TYR A 15 -3.44 -0.46 7.88
CA TYR A 15 -3.04 -1.51 6.95
C TYR A 15 -1.52 -1.59 6.79
N ASN A 16 -0.83 -0.45 6.67
CA ASN A 16 0.62 -0.45 6.56
C ASN A 16 1.29 -0.92 7.86
N ARG A 17 0.73 -0.59 9.03
CA ARG A 17 1.21 -1.11 10.33
C ARG A 17 1.07 -2.62 10.41
N SER A 18 -0.07 -3.19 9.99
CA SER A 18 -0.29 -4.65 10.01
C SER A 18 0.61 -5.40 9.03
N LYS A 19 1.12 -4.73 7.99
CA LYS A 19 2.16 -5.23 7.08
C LYS A 19 3.59 -5.07 7.62
N GLY A 20 3.77 -4.54 8.82
CA GLY A 20 5.07 -4.38 9.46
C GLY A 20 5.92 -3.23 8.90
N LEU A 21 5.30 -2.23 8.25
CA LEU A 21 6.05 -1.07 7.78
C LEU A 21 6.51 -0.22 8.97
N SER A 22 7.72 0.35 8.87
CA SER A 22 8.26 1.24 9.91
C SER A 22 7.42 2.51 10.05
N HIS A 23 7.35 3.05 11.26
CA HIS A 23 6.62 4.29 11.55
C HIS A 23 7.02 5.44 10.62
N TYR A 24 8.33 5.58 10.33
CA TYR A 24 8.84 6.57 9.39
C TYR A 24 8.29 6.38 7.98
N THR A 25 8.29 5.14 7.46
CA THR A 25 7.75 4.84 6.13
C THR A 25 6.27 5.18 6.06
N ILE A 26 5.49 4.83 7.07
CA ILE A 26 4.05 5.15 7.15
C ILE A 26 3.84 6.66 7.14
N LYS A 27 4.61 7.40 7.94
CA LYS A 27 4.55 8.87 7.99
C LYS A 27 4.82 9.50 6.62
N ILE A 28 5.84 9.02 5.90
CA ILE A 28 6.16 9.52 4.55
C ILE A 28 5.05 9.19 3.55
N GLN A 29 4.55 7.95 3.54
CA GLN A 29 3.46 7.57 2.65
C GLN A 29 2.19 8.40 2.93
N GLY A 30 1.82 8.55 4.20
CA GLY A 30 0.69 9.36 4.62
C GLY A 30 0.84 10.84 4.25
N TYR A 31 2.04 11.41 4.36
CA TYR A 31 2.33 12.77 3.90
C TYR A 31 2.09 12.93 2.39
N LEU A 32 2.61 12.00 1.58
CA LEU A 32 2.46 12.06 0.11
C LEU A 32 0.99 11.93 -0.32
N ILE A 33 0.21 11.06 0.33
CA ILE A 33 -1.23 10.95 0.06
C ILE A 33 -2.01 12.19 0.50
N ARG A 34 -1.63 12.84 1.62
CA ARG A 34 -2.22 14.13 2.03
C ARG A 34 -1.91 15.26 1.05
N LEU A 35 -0.68 15.28 0.51
CA LEU A 35 -0.32 16.23 -0.53
C LEU A 35 -1.18 16.03 -1.79
N PHE A 36 -1.34 14.77 -2.21
CA PHE A 36 -2.23 14.40 -3.31
C PHE A 36 -3.68 14.85 -3.05
N ASP A 37 -4.24 14.53 -1.89
CA ASP A 37 -5.59 14.96 -1.48
C ASP A 37 -5.76 16.47 -1.54
N LYS A 38 -4.78 17.23 -1.03
CA LYS A 38 -4.82 18.69 -1.01
C LYS A 38 -4.80 19.28 -2.42
N MET A 39 -4.04 18.70 -3.33
CA MET A 39 -3.92 19.20 -4.71
C MET A 39 -5.12 18.83 -5.58
N VAL A 40 -5.67 17.63 -5.39
CA VAL A 40 -6.78 17.14 -6.21
C VAL A 40 -8.15 17.55 -5.66
N ASN A 41 -8.30 17.59 -4.34
CA ASN A 41 -9.53 17.97 -3.64
C ASN A 41 -10.80 17.17 -4.04
N LYS A 42 -10.64 15.90 -4.42
CA LYS A 42 -11.73 14.97 -4.77
C LYS A 42 -11.76 13.78 -3.80
N PRO A 43 -12.92 13.13 -3.60
CA PRO A 43 -12.98 11.85 -2.92
C PRO A 43 -12.06 10.84 -3.60
N PHE A 44 -11.34 10.01 -2.83
CA PHE A 44 -10.39 9.06 -3.43
C PHE A 44 -11.05 8.05 -4.38
N GLN A 45 -12.34 7.76 -4.17
CA GLN A 45 -13.12 6.88 -5.02
C GLN A 45 -13.40 7.45 -6.41
N ASP A 46 -13.40 8.78 -6.55
CA ASP A 46 -13.75 9.48 -7.78
C ASP A 46 -12.51 9.86 -8.61
N ILE A 47 -11.34 9.35 -8.21
CA ILE A 47 -10.07 9.68 -8.84
C ILE A 47 -9.89 8.86 -10.13
N THR A 48 -9.98 9.57 -11.25
CA THR A 48 -9.72 9.00 -12.58
C THR A 48 -8.22 9.01 -12.91
N ARG A 49 -7.86 8.28 -13.95
CA ARG A 49 -6.50 8.28 -14.53
C ARG A 49 -6.00 9.69 -14.86
N THR A 50 -6.82 10.48 -15.56
CA THR A 50 -6.47 11.85 -16.00
C THR A 50 -6.12 12.75 -14.83
N VAL A 51 -6.83 12.59 -13.71
CA VAL A 51 -6.55 13.35 -12.48
C VAL A 51 -5.17 13.00 -11.92
N ILE A 52 -4.79 11.73 -11.94
CA ILE A 52 -3.48 11.26 -11.48
C ILE A 52 -2.37 11.73 -12.44
N GLU A 53 -2.61 11.68 -13.76
CA GLU A 53 -1.67 12.19 -14.78
C GLU A 53 -1.37 13.67 -14.54
N HIS A 54 -2.40 14.52 -14.46
CA HIS A 54 -2.22 15.95 -14.21
C HIS A 54 -1.51 16.23 -12.89
N PHE A 55 -1.81 15.46 -11.84
CA PHE A 55 -1.09 15.58 -10.57
C PHE A 55 0.40 15.26 -10.72
N LEU A 56 0.75 14.15 -11.38
CA LEU A 56 2.15 13.76 -11.57
C LEU A 56 2.91 14.75 -12.46
N GLU A 57 2.26 15.33 -13.48
CA GLU A 57 2.83 16.42 -14.28
C GLU A 57 3.15 17.65 -13.43
N GLN A 58 2.22 18.05 -12.54
CA GLN A 58 2.46 19.17 -11.61
C GLN A 58 3.57 18.88 -10.60
N VAL A 59 3.71 17.62 -10.14
CA VAL A 59 4.81 17.23 -9.26
C VAL A 59 6.14 17.26 -10.03
N ASN A 60 6.18 16.71 -11.24
CA ASN A 60 7.41 16.64 -12.04
C ASN A 60 7.95 18.01 -12.45
N THR A 61 7.07 19.01 -12.64
CA THR A 61 7.48 20.39 -12.93
C THR A 61 8.07 21.12 -11.73
N ARG A 62 7.75 20.70 -10.50
CA ARG A 62 8.11 21.41 -9.25
C ARG A 62 9.16 20.71 -8.40
N TYR A 63 9.35 19.41 -8.57
CA TYR A 63 10.17 18.57 -7.69
C TYR A 63 11.21 17.76 -8.46
N LYS A 64 12.21 17.25 -7.72
CA LYS A 64 13.25 16.38 -8.28
C LYS A 64 12.65 15.04 -8.74
N LYS A 65 13.25 14.45 -9.77
CA LYS A 65 12.86 13.15 -10.35
C LYS A 65 12.75 12.00 -9.32
N SER A 66 13.58 11.98 -8.28
CA SER A 66 13.51 10.96 -7.23
C SER A 66 12.22 11.05 -6.40
N SER A 67 11.69 12.27 -6.19
CA SER A 67 10.42 12.50 -5.50
C SER A 67 9.21 12.02 -6.32
N ASP A 68 9.31 12.09 -7.65
CA ASP A 68 8.28 11.58 -8.58
C ASP A 68 8.15 10.05 -8.51
N GLU A 69 9.26 9.31 -8.52
CA GLU A 69 9.20 7.83 -8.42
C GLU A 69 8.63 7.38 -7.07
N GLN A 70 9.02 8.01 -5.96
CA GLN A 70 8.44 7.71 -4.66
C GLN A 70 6.93 8.01 -4.64
N MET A 71 6.50 9.14 -5.20
CA MET A 71 5.09 9.49 -5.31
C MET A 71 4.30 8.45 -6.11
N LYS A 72 4.79 8.07 -7.31
CA LYS A 72 4.19 7.03 -8.15
C LYS A 72 4.02 5.71 -7.41
N MET A 73 5.06 5.26 -6.69
CA MET A 73 4.99 4.02 -5.91
C MET A 73 3.93 4.08 -4.83
N VAL A 74 3.87 5.19 -4.09
CA VAL A 74 2.91 5.36 -2.99
C VAL A 74 1.49 5.43 -3.52
N LEU A 75 1.24 6.18 -4.60
CA LEU A 75 -0.07 6.20 -5.26
C LEU A 75 -0.50 4.82 -5.75
N LYS A 76 0.41 4.07 -6.39
CA LYS A 76 0.12 2.73 -6.88
C LYS A 76 -0.22 1.77 -5.74
N LYS A 77 0.52 1.80 -4.63
CA LYS A 77 0.23 1.00 -3.43
C LYS A 77 -1.11 1.39 -2.81
N PHE A 78 -1.36 2.68 -2.65
CA PHE A 78 -2.57 3.22 -2.04
C PHE A 78 -3.83 2.85 -2.84
N PHE A 79 -3.86 3.13 -4.14
CA PHE A 79 -5.03 2.85 -4.98
C PHE A 79 -5.25 1.34 -5.17
N LYS A 80 -4.18 0.53 -5.19
CA LYS A 80 -4.31 -0.92 -5.15
C LYS A 80 -5.05 -1.36 -3.88
N TRP A 81 -4.55 -0.96 -2.71
CA TRP A 81 -5.18 -1.28 -1.43
C TRP A 81 -6.64 -0.78 -1.35
N LEU A 82 -6.89 0.43 -1.83
CA LEU A 82 -8.24 1.00 -1.83
C LEU A 82 -9.22 0.16 -2.67
N SER A 83 -8.78 -0.32 -3.83
CA SER A 83 -9.58 -1.20 -4.70
C SER A 83 -9.85 -2.56 -4.05
N GLU A 84 -8.86 -3.14 -3.37
CA GLU A 84 -9.01 -4.38 -2.60
C GLU A 84 -9.99 -4.21 -1.44
N LYS A 85 -9.91 -3.09 -0.71
CA LYS A 85 -10.84 -2.77 0.39
C LYS A 85 -12.29 -2.59 -0.09
N GLN A 86 -12.48 -1.95 -1.25
CA GLN A 86 -13.80 -1.81 -1.87
C GLN A 86 -14.37 -3.19 -2.26
N LEU A 87 -13.55 -4.05 -2.87
CA LEU A 87 -13.95 -5.41 -3.22
C LEU A 87 -14.37 -6.21 -1.99
N GLN A 88 -13.62 -6.13 -0.89
CA GLN A 88 -13.97 -6.81 0.36
C GLN A 88 -15.35 -6.37 0.88
N THR A 89 -15.63 -5.06 0.82
CA THR A 89 -16.93 -4.51 1.20
C THR A 89 -18.06 -4.98 0.28
N GLU A 90 -17.81 -5.10 -1.03
CA GLU A 90 -18.77 -5.64 -2.01
C GLU A 90 -19.07 -7.12 -1.74
N ILE A 91 -18.04 -7.92 -1.47
CA ILE A 91 -18.18 -9.35 -1.13
C ILE A 91 -19.04 -9.52 0.12
N GLU A 92 -18.78 -8.75 1.17
CA GLU A 92 -19.55 -8.81 2.42
C GLU A 92 -21.03 -8.47 2.21
N LYS A 93 -21.33 -7.45 1.39
CA LYS A 93 -22.71 -7.10 1.02
C LYS A 93 -23.39 -8.23 0.26
N ILE A 94 -22.72 -8.82 -0.73
CA ILE A 94 -23.27 -9.93 -1.53
C ILE A 94 -23.52 -11.16 -0.64
N GLN A 95 -22.60 -11.49 0.26
CA GLN A 95 -22.79 -12.58 1.22
C GLN A 95 -24.02 -12.34 2.10
N GLN A 96 -24.20 -11.12 2.62
CA GLN A 96 -25.37 -10.77 3.43
C GLN A 96 -26.68 -10.87 2.62
N GLU A 97 -26.70 -10.39 1.39
CA GLU A 97 -27.88 -10.48 0.52
C GLU A 97 -28.26 -11.91 0.17
N LEU A 98 -27.28 -12.75 -0.17
CA LEU A 98 -27.52 -14.15 -0.52
C LEU A 98 -27.97 -14.97 0.68
N ARG A 99 -27.44 -14.70 1.89
CA ARG A 99 -27.94 -15.28 3.15
C ARG A 99 -29.41 -14.94 3.40
N LYS A 100 -29.80 -13.67 3.21
CA LYS A 100 -31.21 -13.24 3.33
C LYS A 100 -32.13 -13.94 2.33
N LYS A 101 -31.62 -14.31 1.15
CA LYS A 101 -32.36 -15.01 0.10
C LYS A 101 -32.37 -16.53 0.26
N GLY A 102 -31.80 -17.08 1.34
CA GLY A 102 -31.72 -18.53 1.58
C GLY A 102 -30.90 -19.29 0.53
N LYS A 103 -29.94 -18.62 -0.13
CA LYS A 103 -29.08 -19.25 -1.13
C LYS A 103 -28.09 -20.21 -0.48
N SER A 104 -27.70 -21.25 -1.21
CA SER A 104 -26.73 -22.21 -0.72
C SER A 104 -25.36 -21.56 -0.56
N GLN A 105 -24.56 -22.07 0.36
CA GLN A 105 -23.18 -21.61 0.57
C GLN A 105 -22.34 -21.77 -0.71
N LEU A 106 -22.60 -22.81 -1.51
CA LEU A 106 -21.93 -23.07 -2.79
C LEU A 106 -22.20 -21.96 -3.82
N ASP A 107 -23.44 -21.45 -3.88
CA ASP A 107 -23.79 -20.33 -4.77
C ASP A 107 -23.06 -19.04 -4.39
N ILE A 108 -22.88 -18.81 -3.08
CA ILE A 108 -22.16 -17.66 -2.54
C ILE A 108 -20.68 -17.73 -2.94
N GLU A 109 -20.05 -18.88 -2.72
CA GLU A 109 -18.63 -19.09 -3.04
C GLU A 109 -18.34 -18.97 -4.52
N LYS A 110 -19.20 -19.54 -5.37
CA LYS A 110 -19.10 -19.38 -6.83
C LYS A 110 -19.13 -17.90 -7.23
N LYS A 111 -20.04 -17.11 -6.65
CA LYS A 111 -20.18 -15.70 -7.00
C LYS A 111 -18.98 -14.86 -6.55
N ILE A 112 -18.44 -15.15 -5.37
CA ILE A 112 -17.23 -14.48 -4.85
C ILE A 112 -16.03 -14.82 -5.74
N TRP A 113 -15.88 -16.08 -6.12
CA TRP A 113 -14.80 -16.52 -6.99
C TRP A 113 -14.85 -15.79 -8.33
N GLU A 114 -16.02 -15.72 -8.98
CA GLU A 114 -16.22 -14.97 -10.23
C GLU A 114 -15.79 -13.51 -10.12
N LEU A 115 -16.18 -12.82 -9.04
CA LEU A 115 -15.83 -11.41 -8.80
C LEU A 115 -14.35 -11.20 -8.56
N SER A 116 -13.71 -12.10 -7.81
CA SER A 116 -12.28 -12.01 -7.51
C SER A 116 -11.41 -12.26 -8.75
N ASN A 117 -11.79 -13.22 -9.59
CA ASN A 117 -10.95 -13.72 -10.67
C ASN A 117 -11.00 -12.82 -11.93
N GLN A 118 -12.05 -11.99 -12.07
CA GLN A 118 -12.19 -11.04 -13.18
C GLN A 118 -11.46 -9.71 -12.95
N ARG A 119 -10.95 -9.44 -11.74
CA ARG A 119 -10.33 -8.14 -11.45
C ARG A 119 -8.84 -8.09 -11.85
N PRO A 120 -8.40 -6.97 -12.47
CA PRO A 120 -6.99 -6.76 -12.75
C PRO A 120 -6.19 -6.58 -11.45
N LYS A 121 -4.91 -6.97 -11.47
CA LYS A 121 -3.97 -6.83 -10.33
C LYS A 121 -3.85 -5.41 -9.77
N TYR A 122 -4.07 -4.40 -10.60
CA TYR A 122 -4.09 -2.98 -10.23
C TYR A 122 -5.33 -2.32 -10.84
N PRO A 123 -5.94 -1.35 -10.15
CA PRO A 123 -7.07 -0.63 -10.73
C PRO A 123 -6.62 0.22 -11.93
N TYR A 124 -7.55 0.42 -12.87
CA TYR A 124 -7.29 1.07 -14.16
C TYR A 124 -6.64 2.46 -14.02
N ASN A 125 -7.00 3.22 -12.99
CA ASN A 125 -6.48 4.55 -12.74
C ASN A 125 -4.97 4.59 -12.44
N VAL A 126 -4.36 3.48 -12.00
CA VAL A 126 -2.91 3.42 -11.66
C VAL A 126 -2.15 2.28 -12.35
N SER A 127 -2.82 1.43 -13.13
CA SER A 127 -2.19 0.26 -13.77
C SER A 127 -1.07 0.67 -14.76
N TRP A 128 -1.23 1.81 -15.42
CA TRP A 128 -0.29 2.39 -16.39
C TRP A 128 0.96 3.02 -15.74
N ILE A 129 0.94 3.29 -14.44
CA ILE A 129 2.08 3.91 -13.73
C ILE A 129 3.23 2.91 -13.71
N LYS A 130 4.30 3.23 -14.44
CA LYS A 130 5.58 2.52 -14.41
C LYS A 130 6.40 3.06 -13.24
N CYS A 131 6.69 2.21 -12.26
CA CYS A 131 7.64 2.52 -11.19
C CYS A 131 8.87 1.65 -11.39
N LYS A 132 10.07 2.23 -11.32
CA LYS A 132 11.29 1.44 -11.22
C LYS A 132 11.41 0.96 -9.77
N PHE A 133 11.05 -0.29 -9.52
CA PHE A 133 11.53 -0.95 -8.31
C PHE A 133 13.01 -1.22 -8.56
N GLU A 134 13.89 -0.40 -7.99
CA GLU A 134 15.20 -0.93 -7.62
C GLU A 134 14.89 -2.00 -6.59
N LYS A 135 14.81 -3.25 -7.04
CA LYS A 135 15.03 -4.36 -6.15
C LYS A 135 16.43 -4.09 -5.61
N SER A 136 16.54 -3.63 -4.38
CA SER A 136 17.76 -3.87 -3.60
C SER A 136 17.89 -5.38 -3.60
N HIS A 137 18.62 -5.92 -4.57
CA HIS A 137 19.01 -7.32 -4.57
C HIS A 137 19.86 -7.45 -3.32
N ILE A 138 19.27 -7.97 -2.25
CA ILE A 138 20.04 -8.54 -1.15
C ILE A 138 20.79 -9.67 -1.84
N THR A 139 22.06 -9.42 -2.14
CA THR A 139 22.96 -10.44 -2.65
C THR A 139 23.34 -11.34 -1.47
N GLU A 140 23.80 -12.56 -1.72
CA GLU A 140 24.29 -13.43 -0.64
C GLU A 140 25.41 -12.77 0.18
N LYS A 141 26.11 -11.78 -0.39
CA LYS A 141 27.12 -10.96 0.30
C LYS A 141 26.54 -9.98 1.33
N ASP A 142 25.25 -9.67 1.23
CA ASP A 142 24.53 -8.81 2.17
C ASP A 142 23.91 -9.62 3.33
N ILE A 143 23.98 -10.95 3.25
CA ILE A 143 23.59 -11.87 4.32
C ILE A 143 24.84 -12.12 5.17
N LEU A 144 24.77 -11.79 6.46
CA LEU A 144 25.88 -12.02 7.39
C LEU A 144 26.25 -13.51 7.42
N SER A 145 27.54 -13.81 7.33
CA SER A 145 28.02 -15.18 7.51
C SER A 145 27.82 -15.63 8.97
N PRO A 146 27.76 -16.94 9.24
CA PRO A 146 27.67 -17.46 10.62
C PRO A 146 28.78 -16.91 11.54
N GLU A 147 29.98 -16.71 10.99
CA GLU A 147 31.14 -16.16 11.72
C GLU A 147 30.95 -14.68 12.06
N GLU A 148 30.39 -13.89 11.15
CA GLU A 148 30.07 -12.47 11.39
C GLU A 148 28.96 -12.32 12.42
N VAL A 149 27.94 -13.18 12.37
CA VAL A 149 26.89 -13.26 13.40
C VAL A 149 27.52 -13.58 14.76
N GLN A 150 28.44 -14.54 14.81
CA GLN A 150 29.11 -14.94 16.06
C GLN A 150 30.01 -13.84 16.63
N LYS A 151 30.70 -13.06 15.77
CA LYS A 151 31.45 -11.86 16.18
C LYS A 151 30.56 -10.75 16.74
N ILE A 152 29.36 -10.57 16.18
CA ILE A 152 28.39 -9.59 16.71
C ILE A 152 27.90 -10.05 18.08
N ILE A 153 27.56 -11.34 18.23
CA ILE A 153 27.11 -11.93 19.50
C ILE A 153 28.20 -11.79 20.57
N SER A 154 29.45 -12.15 20.26
CA SER A 154 30.56 -12.05 21.24
C SER A 154 30.80 -10.61 21.68
N LYS A 155 30.79 -9.65 20.74
CA LYS A 155 30.93 -8.22 21.05
C LYS A 155 29.81 -7.70 21.96
N TYR A 156 28.59 -8.21 21.81
CA TYR A 156 27.47 -7.86 22.70
C TYR A 156 27.56 -8.52 24.07
N HIS A 157 28.13 -9.72 24.16
CA HIS A 157 28.40 -10.38 25.45
C HIS A 157 29.49 -9.67 26.25
N ASP A 158 30.57 -9.22 25.61
CA ASP A 158 31.62 -8.42 26.26
C ASP A 158 31.07 -7.08 26.78
N PHE A 159 30.19 -6.43 26.00
CA PHE A 159 29.54 -5.18 26.41
C PHE A 159 28.65 -5.33 27.65
N ARG A 160 28.07 -6.52 27.87
CA ARG A 160 27.25 -6.81 29.06
C ARG A 160 28.08 -7.06 30.32
N ILE A 161 29.32 -7.49 30.18
CA ILE A 161 30.23 -7.77 31.30
C ILE A 161 30.85 -6.48 31.84
N CYS A 162 30.99 -5.43 31.03
CA CYS A 162 31.55 -4.14 31.48
C CYS A 162 30.59 -3.25 32.29
N TYR A 163 29.33 -3.66 32.50
CA TYR A 163 28.30 -2.90 33.22
C TYR A 163 27.72 -3.63 34.44
N LEU A 164 28.41 -4.67 34.93
CA LEU A 164 28.15 -5.33 36.22
C LEU A 164 29.37 -5.14 37.12
#